data_AF-A0A1G8GRE6-F1
#
_entry.id   AF-A0A1G8GRE6-F1
#
_cell.length_a   1.000
_cell.length_b   1.000
_cell.length_c   1.000
_cell.angle_alpha   90.00
_cell.angle_beta   90.00
_cell.angle_gamma   90.00
#
_symmetry.space_group_name_H-M   'P 1'
#
loop_
_entity.id
_entity.type
_entity.pdbx_description
1 polymer ?
#
loop_
_entity_poly.entity_id
_entity_poly.type
_entity_poly.pdbx_seq_one_letter_code
_entity_poly.pdbx_strand_id
1 'polypeptide(L)'
;MDNYQNVEDFVPIDSQEQFDVVVASEVIEHFTDLENDFRHLFSKVRQNGLVIAGTNIHNQKLIRGLTYPFSPGHVSYHSGRSLLVVARRFGLKVDFRTPAIALADGGPRKRYVFFYRDPAVGECISQYFADHHLAPSE
;
A
#
# COMPACT_ATOMS: atom_id res chain seq x y z
N MET A 1 3.82 -15.98 -15.28
CA MET A 1 4.00 -15.68 -13.85
C MET A 1 4.17 -17.00 -13.16
N ASP A 2 5.30 -17.19 -12.50
CA ASP A 2 5.50 -18.37 -11.65
C ASP A 2 4.67 -18.22 -10.38
N ASN A 3 4.02 -19.29 -9.96
CA ASN A 3 3.25 -19.33 -8.73
C ASN A 3 4.19 -19.73 -7.58
N TYR A 4 4.49 -18.80 -6.68
CA TYR A 4 5.40 -19.00 -5.55
C TYR A 4 4.72 -19.58 -4.30
N GLN A 5 3.55 -20.20 -4.43
CA GLN A 5 2.83 -20.80 -3.29
C GLN A 5 3.55 -21.97 -2.61
N ASN A 6 4.59 -22.54 -3.24
CA ASN A 6 5.32 -23.71 -2.73
C ASN A 6 6.67 -23.36 -2.07
N VAL A 7 7.00 -22.08 -1.89
CA VAL A 7 8.24 -21.69 -1.20
C VAL A 7 8.06 -21.77 0.31
N GLU A 8 9.15 -21.98 1.05
CA GLU A 8 9.14 -22.15 2.51
C GLU A 8 8.52 -20.95 3.24
N ASP A 9 8.82 -19.74 2.76
CA ASP A 9 8.34 -18.48 3.35
C ASP A 9 6.92 -18.09 2.89
N PHE A 10 6.22 -18.93 2.12
CA PHE A 10 4.87 -18.64 1.69
C PHE A 10 3.88 -18.81 2.85
N VAL A 11 3.24 -17.71 3.25
CA VAL A 11 2.20 -17.71 4.28
C VAL A 11 0.81 -17.59 3.63
N PRO A 12 -0.08 -18.57 3.84
CA PRO A 12 -1.46 -18.50 3.35
C PRO A 12 -2.23 -17.28 3.85
N ILE A 13 -3.17 -16.80 3.05
CA ILE A 13 -3.97 -15.61 3.37
C ILE A 13 -4.82 -15.78 4.64
N ASP A 14 -5.27 -17.00 4.94
CA ASP A 14 -6.06 -17.38 6.12
C ASP A 14 -5.23 -17.66 7.38
N SER A 15 -3.89 -17.67 7.27
CA SER A 15 -3.00 -17.76 8.42
C SER A 15 -3.25 -16.63 9.43
N GLN A 16 -3.05 -16.89 10.72
CA GLN A 16 -3.20 -15.90 11.79
C GLN A 16 -1.86 -15.20 12.13
N GLU A 17 -0.79 -15.50 11.40
CA GLU A 17 0.51 -14.88 11.63
C GLU A 17 0.49 -13.36 11.41
N GLN A 18 1.29 -12.67 12.23
CA GLN A 18 1.43 -11.22 12.20
C GLN A 18 2.90 -10.80 12.15
N PHE A 19 3.16 -9.78 11.33
CA PHE A 19 4.49 -9.27 11.02
C PHE A 19 4.68 -7.85 11.58
N ASP A 20 5.93 -7.52 11.87
CA ASP A 20 6.33 -6.15 12.25
C ASP A 20 6.23 -5.20 11.05
N VAL A 21 6.54 -5.70 9.85
CA VAL A 21 6.44 -4.96 8.59
C VAL A 21 5.74 -5.81 7.54
N VAL A 22 4.78 -5.23 6.84
CA VAL A 22 4.11 -5.83 5.67
C VAL A 22 4.32 -4.92 4.47
N VAL A 23 4.87 -5.45 3.38
CA VAL A 23 5.06 -4.71 2.11
C VAL A 23 4.06 -5.22 1.08
N ALA A 24 3.29 -4.32 0.48
CA ALA A 24 2.22 -4.62 -0.46
C ALA A 24 2.37 -3.79 -1.74
N SER A 25 3.22 -4.25 -2.66
CA SER A 25 3.58 -3.53 -3.88
C SER A 25 2.68 -3.91 -5.06
N GLU A 26 1.98 -2.91 -5.62
CA GLU A 26 0.96 -3.06 -6.67
C GLU A 26 -0.16 -4.04 -6.29
N VAL A 27 -0.51 -4.10 -5.00
CA VAL A 27 -1.57 -4.99 -4.50
C VAL A 27 -2.84 -4.20 -4.22
N ILE A 28 -2.74 -3.19 -3.33
CA ILE A 28 -3.93 -2.52 -2.78
C ILE A 28 -4.72 -1.76 -3.83
N GLU A 29 -4.12 -1.44 -4.98
CA GLU A 29 -4.81 -0.68 -6.02
C GLU A 29 -5.96 -1.43 -6.68
N HIS A 30 -5.93 -2.76 -6.54
CA HIS A 30 -6.92 -3.70 -7.08
C HIS A 30 -8.01 -4.08 -6.07
N PHE A 31 -7.95 -3.61 -4.83
CA PHE A 31 -8.94 -3.96 -3.81
C PHE A 31 -10.31 -3.38 -4.19
N THR A 32 -11.31 -4.26 -4.28
CA THR A 32 -12.67 -3.90 -4.68
C THR A 32 -13.65 -4.12 -3.54
N ASP A 33 -13.40 -5.13 -2.69
CA ASP A 33 -14.08 -5.30 -1.41
C ASP A 33 -13.26 -4.60 -0.32
N LEU A 34 -13.42 -3.27 -0.24
CA LEU A 34 -12.64 -2.42 0.68
C LEU A 34 -12.69 -2.87 2.14
N GLU A 35 -13.77 -3.55 2.53
CA GLU A 35 -13.93 -4.00 3.89
C GLU A 35 -13.19 -5.30 4.14
N ASN A 36 -13.35 -6.31 3.28
CA ASN A 36 -12.71 -7.60 3.49
C ASN A 36 -11.22 -7.58 3.11
N ASP A 37 -10.86 -6.95 1.98
CA ASP A 37 -9.49 -6.96 1.47
C ASP A 37 -8.54 -6.21 2.42
N PHE A 38 -8.93 -4.99 2.85
CA PHE A 38 -8.13 -4.24 3.82
C PHE A 38 -8.17 -4.85 5.22
N ARG A 39 -9.28 -5.50 5.64
CA ARG A 39 -9.31 -6.23 6.91
C ARG A 39 -8.28 -7.35 6.91
N HIS A 40 -8.18 -8.12 5.83
CA HIS A 40 -7.16 -9.17 5.70
C HIS A 40 -5.76 -8.59 5.68
N LEU A 41 -5.51 -7.52 4.92
CA LEU A 41 -4.18 -6.88 4.92
C LEU A 41 -3.79 -6.39 6.32
N PHE A 42 -4.70 -5.70 7.01
CA PHE A 42 -4.42 -5.09 8.31
C PHE A 42 -4.47 -6.07 9.48
N SER A 43 -4.93 -7.32 9.29
CA SER A 43 -4.83 -8.38 10.30
C SER A 43 -3.45 -9.01 10.34
N LYS A 44 -2.67 -8.91 9.24
CA LYS A 44 -1.30 -9.45 9.12
C LYS A 44 -0.24 -8.55 9.74
N VAL A 45 -0.57 -7.33 10.15
CA VAL A 45 0.39 -6.41 10.78
C VAL A 45 0.11 -6.31 12.26
N ARG A 46 1.17 -6.39 13.07
CA ARG A 46 1.10 -6.19 14.53
C ARG A 46 0.58 -4.80 14.88
N GLN A 47 0.14 -4.61 16.12
CA GLN A 47 -0.40 -3.33 16.59
C GLN A 47 0.63 -2.19 16.50
N ASN A 48 1.90 -2.51 16.75
CA ASN A 48 3.06 -1.62 16.64
C ASN A 48 3.81 -1.77 15.30
N GLY A 49 3.22 -2.47 14.33
CA GLY A 49 3.81 -2.72 13.03
C GLY A 49 3.47 -1.65 11.99
N LEU A 50 4.03 -1.84 10.79
CA LEU A 50 3.92 -0.94 9.66
C LEU A 50 3.49 -1.70 8.39
N VAL A 51 2.50 -1.17 7.66
CA VAL A 51 2.22 -1.60 6.28
C VAL A 51 2.76 -0.56 5.32
N ILE A 52 3.53 -0.98 4.31
CA ILE A 52 4.04 -0.14 3.23
C ILE A 52 3.41 -0.61 1.93
N ALA A 53 2.52 0.19 1.36
CA ALA A 53 1.87 -0.14 0.10
C ALA A 53 2.42 0.72 -1.04
N GLY A 54 3.14 0.09 -1.96
CA GLY A 54 3.51 0.70 -3.24
C GLY A 54 2.30 0.68 -4.16
N THR A 55 1.82 1.85 -4.59
CA THR A 55 0.60 1.92 -5.41
C THR A 55 0.56 3.19 -6.26
N ASN A 56 -0.20 3.16 -7.35
CA ASN A 56 -0.62 4.37 -8.04
C ASN A 56 -1.87 4.97 -7.39
N ILE A 57 -1.85 6.26 -7.07
CA ILE A 57 -3.03 6.95 -6.56
C ILE A 57 -3.95 7.36 -7.72
N HIS A 58 -5.24 7.11 -7.57
CA HIS A 58 -6.28 7.52 -8.53
C HIS A 58 -6.41 9.05 -8.58
N ASN A 59 -6.35 9.61 -9.78
CA ASN A 59 -6.40 11.06 -10.04
C ASN A 59 -7.83 11.59 -10.29
N GLN A 60 -8.86 10.85 -9.87
CA GLN A 60 -10.28 11.21 -10.01
C GLN A 60 -10.81 11.29 -11.45
N LYS A 61 -10.04 10.81 -12.45
CA LYS A 61 -10.56 10.65 -13.81
C LYS A 61 -11.62 9.54 -13.85
N LEU A 62 -12.48 9.57 -14.86
CA LEU A 62 -13.51 8.53 -15.04
C LEU A 62 -12.84 7.16 -15.20
N ILE A 63 -13.26 6.19 -14.38
CA ILE A 63 -12.75 4.80 -14.37
C ILE A 63 -12.82 4.15 -15.76
N ARG A 64 -13.83 4.51 -16.57
CA ARG A 64 -13.98 4.05 -17.97
C ARG A 64 -12.80 4.42 -18.89
N GLY A 65 -11.98 5.40 -18.52
CA GLY A 65 -10.79 5.82 -19.26
C GLY A 65 -9.47 5.27 -18.72
N LEU A 66 -9.50 4.39 -17.71
CA LEU A 66 -8.32 3.80 -17.06
C LEU A 66 -8.12 2.32 -17.44
N THR A 67 -8.39 1.96 -18.69
CA THR A 67 -8.03 0.65 -19.22
C THR A 67 -6.60 0.72 -19.77
N TYR A 68 -5.65 0.05 -19.10
CA TYR A 68 -4.35 -0.20 -19.72
C TYR A 68 -4.56 -1.10 -20.96
N PRO A 69 -3.98 -0.76 -22.12
CA PRO A 69 -4.22 -1.47 -23.38
C PRO A 69 -3.76 -2.94 -23.36
N PHE A 70 -2.97 -3.37 -22.38
CA PHE A 70 -2.38 -4.72 -22.30
C PHE A 70 -2.83 -5.53 -21.07
N SER A 71 -3.67 -4.98 -20.18
CA SER A 71 -4.24 -5.71 -19.03
C SER A 71 -5.61 -5.13 -18.64
N PRO A 72 -6.71 -5.69 -19.18
CA PRO A 72 -8.06 -5.29 -18.79
C PRO A 72 -8.25 -5.50 -17.27
N GLY A 73 -8.53 -4.43 -16.52
CA GLY A 73 -8.80 -4.50 -15.08
C GLY A 73 -7.69 -3.95 -14.16
N HIS A 74 -6.55 -3.52 -14.71
CA HIS A 74 -5.50 -2.83 -13.93
C HIS A 74 -5.90 -1.37 -13.63
N VAL A 75 -6.92 -1.19 -12.79
CA VAL A 75 -7.45 0.12 -12.39
C VAL A 75 -6.92 0.44 -11.00
N SER A 76 -6.28 1.59 -10.83
CA SER A 76 -6.02 2.10 -9.47
C SER A 76 -7.32 2.66 -8.91
N TYR A 77 -8.04 1.92 -8.06
CA TYR A 77 -9.35 2.37 -7.55
C TYR A 77 -9.26 3.48 -6.49
N HIS A 78 -8.10 3.65 -5.85
CA HIS A 78 -8.03 4.45 -4.63
C HIS A 78 -7.34 5.80 -4.82
N SER A 79 -8.08 6.86 -4.48
CA SER A 79 -7.51 8.19 -4.27
C SER A 79 -6.86 8.28 -2.88
N GLY A 80 -6.02 9.29 -2.66
CA GLY A 80 -5.49 9.55 -1.31
C GLY A 80 -6.60 9.78 -0.28
N ARG A 81 -7.72 10.40 -0.68
CA ARG A 81 -8.88 10.61 0.20
C ARG A 81 -9.58 9.31 0.57
N SER A 82 -9.75 8.35 -0.35
CA SER A 82 -10.35 7.06 -0.01
C SER A 82 -9.45 6.27 0.93
N LEU A 83 -8.13 6.30 0.74
CA LEU A 83 -7.18 5.63 1.64
C LEU A 83 -7.19 6.24 3.04
N LEU A 84 -7.33 7.57 3.16
CA LEU A 84 -7.55 8.24 4.45
C LEU A 84 -8.82 7.77 5.15
N VAL A 85 -9.92 7.57 4.42
CA VAL A 85 -11.19 7.07 4.98
C VAL A 85 -11.07 5.62 5.42
N VAL A 86 -10.45 4.77 4.60
CA VAL A 86 -10.16 3.36 4.94
C VAL A 86 -9.31 3.28 6.20
N ALA A 87 -8.19 4.01 6.25
CA ALA A 87 -7.30 4.00 7.41
C ALA A 87 -8.05 4.36 8.70
N ARG A 88 -8.85 5.44 8.70
CA ARG A 88 -9.67 5.84 9.85
C ARG A 88 -10.66 4.76 10.26
N ARG A 89 -11.32 4.09 9.31
CA ARG A 89 -12.29 3.01 9.59
C ARG A 89 -11.65 1.85 10.35
N PHE A 90 -10.38 1.55 10.09
CA PHE A 90 -9.63 0.47 10.74
C PHE A 90 -8.74 0.95 11.91
N GLY A 91 -8.88 2.21 12.32
CA GLY A 91 -8.09 2.78 13.43
C GLY A 91 -6.60 2.98 13.11
N LEU A 92 -6.24 3.10 11.82
CA LEU A 92 -4.89 3.40 11.37
C LEU A 92 -4.74 4.88 10.99
N LYS A 93 -3.50 5.34 11.06
CA LYS A 93 -2.99 6.57 10.43
C LYS A 93 -2.40 6.21 9.06
N VAL A 94 -2.27 7.22 8.21
CA VAL A 94 -1.69 7.06 6.88
C VAL A 94 -0.70 8.20 6.59
N ASP A 95 0.43 7.85 6.00
CA ASP A 95 1.45 8.78 5.50
C ASP A 95 1.77 8.44 4.04
N PHE A 96 1.90 9.47 3.20
CA PHE A 96 2.13 9.34 1.76
C PHE A 96 3.52 9.85 1.42
N ARG A 97 4.36 8.98 0.84
CA ARG A 97 5.70 9.34 0.39
C ARG A 97 5.88 9.11 -1.09
N THR A 98 6.69 9.96 -1.70
CA THR A 98 7.08 9.83 -3.11
C THR A 98 8.32 8.94 -3.17
N PRO A 99 8.24 7.75 -3.81
CA PRO A 99 9.43 6.93 -4.03
C PRO A 99 10.28 7.52 -5.14
N ALA A 100 11.59 7.26 -5.12
CA ALA A 100 12.50 7.78 -6.13
C ALA A 100 12.11 7.36 -7.57
N ILE A 101 11.60 6.14 -7.75
CA ILE A 101 11.09 5.64 -9.04
C ILE A 101 9.96 6.51 -9.61
N ALA A 102 9.20 7.24 -8.78
CA ALA A 102 8.15 8.13 -9.27
C ALA A 102 8.68 9.32 -10.09
N LEU A 103 9.96 9.69 -9.90
CA LEU A 103 10.62 10.75 -10.65
C LEU A 103 11.29 10.27 -11.94
N ALA A 104 11.54 8.97 -12.07
CA ALA A 104 12.12 8.37 -13.27
C ALA A 104 11.01 7.80 -14.16
N ASP A 105 10.50 6.61 -13.83
CA ASP A 105 9.63 5.82 -14.72
C ASP A 105 8.25 5.49 -14.12
N GLY A 106 8.12 5.52 -12.79
CA GLY A 106 6.87 5.18 -12.10
C GLY A 106 5.75 6.20 -12.28
N GLY A 107 6.11 7.41 -12.71
CA GLY A 107 5.17 8.50 -12.98
C GLY A 107 4.62 9.20 -11.71
N PRO A 108 3.97 10.36 -11.89
CA PRO A 108 3.65 11.28 -10.79
C PRO A 108 2.61 10.75 -9.80
N ARG A 109 1.93 9.64 -10.13
CA ARG A 109 0.88 9.03 -9.29
C ARG A 109 1.40 7.95 -8.35
N LYS A 110 2.60 7.41 -8.59
CA LYS A 110 3.20 6.38 -7.75
C LYS A 110 3.48 6.94 -6.35
N ARG A 111 3.01 6.25 -5.32
CA ARG A 111 3.22 6.60 -3.91
C ARG A 111 3.53 5.35 -3.11
N TYR A 112 4.32 5.53 -2.06
CA TYR A 112 4.36 4.61 -0.95
C TYR A 112 3.41 5.11 0.12
N VAL A 113 2.44 4.28 0.46
CA VAL A 113 1.40 4.57 1.44
C VAL A 113 1.68 3.76 2.69
N PHE A 114 2.05 4.46 3.76
CA PHE A 114 2.42 3.89 5.04
C PHE A 114 1.19 3.86 5.92
N PHE A 115 0.74 2.68 6.36
CA PHE A 115 -0.34 2.53 7.33
C PHE A 115 0.19 2.02 8.66
N TYR A 116 -0.18 2.69 9.75
CA TYR A 116 0.34 2.38 11.09
C TYR A 116 -0.67 2.79 12.16
N ARG A 117 -0.61 2.15 13.33
CA ARG A 117 -1.45 2.52 14.49
C ARG A 117 -0.65 3.26 15.55
N ASP A 118 0.52 2.73 15.87
CA ASP A 118 1.41 3.25 16.90
C ASP A 118 2.01 4.62 16.50
N PRO A 119 1.80 5.68 17.30
CA PRO A 119 2.45 6.98 17.08
C PRO A 119 3.98 6.92 16.94
N ALA A 120 4.66 6.00 17.64
CA ALA A 120 6.11 5.85 17.57
C ALA A 120 6.58 5.46 16.16
N VAL A 121 5.80 4.64 15.44
CA VAL A 121 6.07 4.31 14.03
C VAL A 121 5.99 5.57 13.16
N GLY A 122 5.01 6.44 13.42
CA GLY A 122 4.88 7.72 12.71
C GLY A 122 6.05 8.67 12.98
N GLU A 123 6.60 8.65 14.20
CA GLU A 123 7.80 9.41 14.54
C GLU A 123 9.03 8.86 13.79
N CYS A 124 9.23 7.54 13.76
CA CYS A 124 10.30 6.91 13.00
C CYS A 124 10.23 7.25 11.50
N ILE A 125 9.03 7.21 10.91
CA ILE A 125 8.81 7.63 9.51
C ILE A 125 9.23 9.10 9.35
N SER A 126 8.75 9.97 10.24
CA SER A 126 9.05 11.41 10.16
C SER A 126 10.55 11.69 10.29
N GLN A 127 11.24 11.00 11.19
CA GLN A 127 12.69 11.12 11.38
C GLN A 127 13.45 10.65 10.14
N TYR A 128 13.09 9.50 9.57
CA TYR A 128 13.73 9.00 8.33
C TYR A 128 13.56 9.97 7.16
N PHE A 129 12.37 10.55 7.00
CA PHE A 129 12.12 11.50 5.91
C PHE A 129 12.57 12.94 6.23
N ALA A 130 13.20 13.18 7.38
CA ALA A 130 13.80 14.48 7.70
C ALA A 130 15.13 14.68 6.96
N ASP A 131 15.88 13.59 6.70
CA ASP A 131 17.13 13.60 5.93
C ASP A 131 17.02 12.86 4.57
N HIS A 132 16.03 11.99 4.39
CA HIS A 132 15.75 11.34 3.10
C HIS A 132 14.53 11.96 2.42
N HIS A 133 14.73 12.73 1.35
CA HIS A 133 13.66 13.45 0.66
C HIS A 133 12.71 12.54 -0.14
N LEU A 134 13.17 11.34 -0.51
CA LEU A 134 12.43 10.37 -1.32
C LEU A 134 12.47 9.01 -0.63
N ALA A 135 11.42 8.22 -0.79
CA ALA A 135 11.45 6.84 -0.33
C ALA A 135 12.38 6.04 -1.26
N PRO A 136 13.20 5.12 -0.71
CA PRO A 136 14.01 4.22 -1.53
C PRO A 136 13.09 3.42 -2.46
N SER A 137 13.57 3.05 -3.64
CA SER A 137 12.77 2.25 -4.57
C SER A 137 13.02 0.76 -4.36
N GLU A 138 12.02 -0.06 -4.68
CA GLU A 138 12.14 -1.51 -4.84
C GLU A 138 13.17 -1.89 -5.91
#